data_AF-A0A450UUB2-F1
#
_entry.id   AF-A0A450UUB2-F1
#
_cell.length_a   1.000
_cell.length_b   1.000
_cell.length_c   1.000
_cell.angle_alpha   90.00
_cell.angle_beta   90.00
_cell.angle_gamma   90.00
#
_symmetry.space_group_name_H-M   'P 1'
#
loop_
_entity.id
_entity.type
_entity.pdbx_description
1 polymer ?
#
loop_
_entity_poly.entity_id
_entity_poly.type
_entity_poly.pdbx_seq_one_letter_code
_entity_poly.pdbx_strand_id
1 'polypeptide(L)'
;MDAGFAPKPNTLRAPDVSVAPPPAKGKGWIPGAPPLAVEYADHGQDEIALKIKIKELLATGTRYVRVVRLTGPQRVEVHTKDRPTRLLSATENLTAPGILRNPIPVLALFDRKAAHRVTLRNLLQREGYEDLEAVLLEGARRGRAEGGLAARGLPVDAETDARIRQCRDAGQLDAWLARAAVADSPEAVFRT
;
A
#
# COMPACT_ATOMS: atom_id res chain seq x y z
N MET A 1 4.46 -17.42 10.34
CA MET A 1 3.16 -18.10 10.13
C MET A 1 2.72 -17.72 8.74
N ASP A 2 2.68 -18.68 7.82
CA ASP A 2 2.23 -18.43 6.45
C ASP A 2 0.70 -18.56 6.39
N ALA A 3 0.05 -17.64 5.70
CA ALA A 3 -1.40 -17.64 5.58
C ALA A 3 -1.83 -18.72 4.58
N GLY A 4 -2.44 -19.78 5.10
CA GLY A 4 -2.96 -20.88 4.32
C GLY A 4 -4.49 -20.87 4.23
N PHE A 5 -5.02 -21.31 3.09
CA PHE A 5 -6.44 -21.37 2.80
C PHE A 5 -6.94 -22.82 2.68
N ALA A 6 -8.20 -23.04 3.08
CA ALA A 6 -8.93 -24.29 2.91
C ALA A 6 -10.14 -24.04 1.98
N PRO A 7 -9.96 -24.13 0.65
CA PRO A 7 -11.02 -23.77 -0.30
C PRO A 7 -12.18 -24.77 -0.35
N LYS A 8 -11.88 -26.04 -0.03
CA LYS A 8 -12.85 -27.14 0.05
C LYS A 8 -12.34 -28.19 1.06
N PRO A 9 -13.20 -29.10 1.56
CA PRO A 9 -12.76 -30.17 2.46
C PRO A 9 -11.56 -30.95 1.90
N ASN A 10 -10.61 -31.27 2.77
CA ASN A 10 -9.37 -32.00 2.44
C ASN A 10 -8.49 -31.34 1.37
N THR A 11 -8.65 -30.04 1.11
CA THR A 11 -7.79 -29.29 0.20
C THR A 11 -7.21 -28.08 0.90
N LEU A 12 -5.88 -27.99 0.92
CA LEU A 12 -5.13 -26.89 1.52
C LEU A 12 -4.30 -26.21 0.44
N ARG A 13 -4.34 -24.88 0.41
CA ARG A 13 -3.60 -24.06 -0.55
C ARG A 13 -2.92 -22.92 0.18
N ALA A 14 -1.60 -22.84 0.05
CA ALA A 14 -0.80 -21.71 0.50
C ALA A 14 -0.12 -21.12 -0.74
N PRO A 15 -0.66 -20.03 -1.32
CA PRO A 15 0.06 -19.22 -2.28
C PRO A 15 1.23 -18.50 -1.61
N ASP A 16 2.29 -18.21 -2.36
CA ASP A 16 3.45 -17.47 -1.85
C ASP A 16 3.05 -16.09 -1.33
N VAL A 17 2.14 -15.43 -2.04
CA VAL A 17 1.49 -14.20 -1.56
C VAL A 17 -0.01 -14.29 -1.79
N SER A 18 -0.77 -13.98 -0.75
CA SER A 18 -2.22 -13.87 -0.80
C SER A 18 -2.65 -12.46 -0.41
N VAL A 19 -3.52 -11.86 -1.21
CA VAL A 19 -4.19 -10.59 -0.85
C VAL A 19 -5.64 -10.92 -0.53
N ALA A 20 -6.01 -10.78 0.74
CA ALA A 20 -7.34 -11.05 1.25
C ALA A 20 -7.67 -10.07 2.39
N PRO A 21 -8.96 -9.84 2.69
CA PRO A 21 -9.37 -9.20 3.94
C PRO A 21 -8.77 -9.93 5.14
N PRO A 22 -8.54 -9.24 6.28
CA PRO A 22 -8.11 -9.90 7.51
C PRO A 22 -9.04 -11.09 7.82
N PRO A 23 -8.49 -12.28 8.14
CA PRO A 23 -9.32 -13.42 8.46
C PRO A 23 -10.17 -13.14 9.70
N ALA A 24 -11.34 -13.76 9.78
CA ALA A 24 -12.12 -13.77 11.02
C ALA A 24 -11.24 -14.29 12.18
N LYS A 25 -11.42 -13.75 13.38
CA LYS A 25 -10.66 -14.18 14.56
C LYS A 25 -10.82 -15.70 14.76
N GLY A 26 -9.72 -16.43 14.67
CA GLY A 26 -9.70 -17.89 14.78
C GLY A 26 -8.29 -18.44 14.63
N LYS A 27 -8.09 -19.70 15.07
CA LYS A 27 -6.84 -20.45 14.83
C LYS A 27 -7.09 -21.47 13.72
N GLY A 28 -6.15 -21.61 12.79
CA GLY A 28 -6.22 -22.62 11.71
C GLY A 28 -6.29 -22.02 10.31
N TRP A 29 -6.67 -22.86 9.34
CA TRP A 29 -6.75 -22.52 7.91
C TRP A 29 -7.88 -21.53 7.63
N ILE A 30 -7.63 -20.55 6.76
CA ILE A 30 -8.62 -19.55 6.36
C ILE A 30 -9.62 -20.22 5.40
N PRO A 31 -10.94 -20.23 5.71
CA PRO A 31 -11.93 -20.81 4.81
C PRO A 31 -11.98 -20.09 3.45
N GLY A 32 -12.21 -20.86 2.38
CA GLY A 32 -12.37 -20.32 1.03
C GLY A 32 -11.03 -20.09 0.32
N ALA A 33 -10.99 -19.10 -0.57
CA ALA A 33 -9.81 -18.78 -1.38
C ALA A 33 -9.55 -17.26 -1.39
N PRO A 34 -8.29 -16.81 -1.47
CA PRO A 34 -7.98 -15.39 -1.54
C PRO A 34 -8.47 -14.83 -2.89
N PRO A 35 -9.00 -13.60 -2.95
CA PRO A 35 -9.42 -12.98 -4.20
C PRO A 35 -8.25 -12.75 -5.17
N LEU A 36 -7.02 -12.61 -4.66
CA LEU A 36 -5.79 -12.59 -5.44
C LEU A 36 -4.74 -13.49 -4.80
N ALA A 37 -4.22 -14.43 -5.59
CA ALA A 37 -3.08 -15.29 -5.26
C ALA A 37 -1.91 -14.98 -6.20
N VAL A 38 -0.69 -15.01 -5.66
CA VAL A 38 0.56 -14.87 -6.42
C VAL A 38 1.46 -16.06 -6.12
N GLU A 39 2.03 -16.63 -7.17
CA GLU A 39 3.00 -17.72 -7.16
C GLU A 39 4.29 -17.25 -7.83
N TYR A 40 5.44 -17.57 -7.25
CA TYR A 40 6.74 -17.39 -7.86
C TYR A 40 7.22 -18.72 -8.43
N ALA A 41 7.43 -18.77 -9.74
CA ALA A 41 7.87 -19.98 -10.44
C ALA A 41 9.32 -19.80 -10.93
N ASP A 42 10.22 -20.62 -10.36
CA ASP A 42 11.64 -20.66 -10.70
C ASP A 42 12.00 -21.88 -11.57
N HIS A 43 13.29 -22.22 -11.66
CA HIS A 43 13.79 -23.33 -12.47
C HIS A 43 13.30 -24.71 -12.00
N GLY A 44 12.93 -24.88 -10.73
CA GLY A 44 12.49 -26.14 -10.14
C GLY A 44 10.97 -26.34 -10.13
N GLN A 45 10.21 -25.39 -10.68
CA GLN A 45 8.75 -25.42 -10.63
C GLN A 45 8.16 -26.64 -11.34
N ASP A 46 7.36 -27.42 -10.62
CA ASP A 46 6.47 -28.42 -11.23
C ASP A 46 5.29 -27.71 -11.92
N GLU A 47 5.34 -27.68 -13.25
CA GLU A 47 4.32 -27.03 -14.09
C GLU A 47 2.97 -27.76 -14.08
N ILE A 48 2.95 -29.08 -13.88
CA ILE A 48 1.71 -29.85 -13.82
C ILE A 48 0.99 -29.52 -12.51
N ALA A 49 1.72 -29.57 -11.39
CA ALA A 49 1.19 -29.21 -10.09
C ALA A 49 0.73 -27.74 -10.05
N LEU A 50 1.50 -26.82 -10.64
CA LEU A 50 1.13 -25.40 -10.74
C LEU A 50 -0.17 -25.19 -11.54
N LYS A 51 -0.32 -25.87 -12.68
CA LYS A 51 -1.56 -25.81 -13.48
C LYS A 51 -2.78 -26.34 -12.71
N ILE A 52 -2.61 -27.40 -11.93
CA ILE A 52 -3.67 -27.93 -11.05
C ILE A 52 -4.02 -26.88 -9.98
N LYS A 53 -3.02 -26.30 -9.31
CA LYS A 53 -3.18 -25.25 -8.29
C LYS A 53 -3.96 -24.05 -8.83
N ILE A 54 -3.59 -23.54 -10.01
CA ILE A 54 -4.27 -22.42 -10.68
C ILE A 54 -5.74 -22.74 -10.93
N LYS A 55 -6.03 -23.92 -11.51
CA LYS A 55 -7.41 -24.32 -11.82
C LYS A 55 -8.28 -24.40 -10.57
N GLU A 56 -7.76 -24.98 -9.49
CA GLU A 56 -8.52 -25.11 -8.25
C GLU A 56 -8.77 -23.78 -7.55
N LEU A 57 -7.78 -22.88 -7.50
CA LEU A 57 -7.95 -21.54 -6.94
C LEU A 57 -9.03 -20.77 -7.70
N LEU A 58 -8.98 -20.77 -9.04
CA LEU A 58 -9.99 -20.13 -9.86
C LEU A 58 -11.38 -20.77 -9.70
N ALA A 59 -11.45 -22.10 -9.59
CA ALA A 59 -12.71 -22.82 -9.39
C ALA A 59 -13.35 -22.52 -8.02
N THR A 60 -12.55 -22.12 -7.02
CA THR A 60 -12.98 -21.89 -5.64
C THR A 60 -13.14 -20.41 -5.28
N GLY A 61 -13.08 -19.52 -6.27
CA GLY A 61 -13.45 -18.11 -6.12
C GLY A 61 -12.28 -17.12 -6.15
N THR A 62 -11.04 -17.57 -6.31
CA THR A 62 -9.93 -16.65 -6.60
C THR A 62 -10.21 -15.92 -7.91
N ARG A 63 -10.19 -14.59 -7.88
CA ARG A 63 -10.48 -13.76 -9.06
C ARG A 63 -9.26 -13.65 -9.98
N TYR A 64 -8.07 -13.62 -9.40
CA TYR A 64 -6.80 -13.54 -10.11
C TYR A 64 -5.77 -14.49 -9.50
N VAL A 65 -5.18 -15.34 -10.32
CA VAL A 65 -3.94 -16.04 -9.97
C VAL A 65 -2.82 -15.48 -10.84
N ARG A 66 -1.74 -15.02 -10.21
CA ARG A 66 -0.60 -14.42 -10.91
C ARG A 66 0.63 -15.30 -10.73
N VAL A 67 1.24 -15.70 -11.84
CA VAL A 67 2.49 -16.46 -11.81
C VAL A 67 3.63 -15.54 -12.23
N VAL A 68 4.52 -15.25 -11.28
CA VAL A 68 5.75 -14.49 -11.52
C VAL A 68 6.81 -15.46 -12.02
N ARG A 69 7.20 -15.33 -13.30
CA ARG A 69 8.19 -16.22 -13.90
C ARG A 69 9.59 -15.68 -13.63
N LEU A 70 10.33 -16.35 -12.75
CA LEU A 70 11.71 -16.02 -12.41
C LEU A 70 12.71 -16.56 -13.45
N THR A 71 12.23 -17.32 -14.43
CA THR A 71 13.02 -17.89 -15.52
C THR A 71 12.65 -17.30 -16.88
N GLY A 72 13.66 -17.15 -17.73
CA GLY A 72 13.51 -16.50 -19.03
C GLY A 72 13.20 -15.00 -18.90
N PRO A 73 12.47 -14.41 -19.85
CA PRO A 73 12.09 -13.00 -19.76
C PRO A 73 11.24 -12.72 -18.52
N GLN A 74 11.57 -11.64 -17.80
CA GLN A 74 10.78 -11.15 -16.67
C GLN A 74 9.35 -10.85 -17.11
N ARG A 75 8.43 -11.68 -16.62
CA ARG A 75 7.02 -11.61 -16.98
C ARG A 75 6.14 -12.14 -15.87
N VAL A 76 4.89 -11.72 -15.92
CA VAL A 76 3.83 -12.24 -15.06
C VAL A 76 2.71 -12.78 -15.93
N GLU A 77 2.33 -14.02 -15.66
CA GLU A 77 1.12 -14.61 -16.22
C GLU A 77 -0.07 -14.23 -15.34
N VAL A 78 -1.13 -13.74 -15.97
CA VAL A 78 -2.39 -13.39 -15.30
C VAL A 78 -3.44 -14.39 -15.73
N HIS A 79 -3.83 -15.24 -14.78
CA HIS A 79 -4.87 -16.25 -14.95
C HIS A 79 -6.16 -15.76 -14.30
N THR A 80 -7.25 -15.81 -15.06
CA THR A 80 -8.61 -15.48 -14.61
C THR A 80 -9.56 -16.55 -15.10
N LYS A 81 -10.69 -16.73 -14.40
CA LYS A 81 -11.65 -17.78 -14.74
C LYS A 81 -12.19 -17.59 -16.16
N ASP A 82 -12.20 -18.67 -16.94
CA ASP A 82 -12.77 -18.78 -18.29
C ASP A 82 -12.23 -17.76 -19.33
N ARG A 83 -11.00 -17.26 -19.12
CA ARG A 83 -10.32 -16.33 -20.03
C ARG A 83 -8.94 -16.87 -20.40
N PRO A 84 -8.43 -16.55 -21.60
CA PRO A 84 -7.06 -16.90 -21.96
C PRO A 84 -6.07 -16.20 -21.01
N THR A 85 -4.97 -16.89 -20.69
CA THR A 85 -3.88 -16.33 -19.89
C THR A 85 -3.31 -15.10 -20.58
N ARG A 86 -3.17 -14.00 -19.83
CA ARG A 86 -2.51 -12.78 -20.31
C ARG A 86 -1.07 -12.74 -19.79
N LEU A 87 -0.12 -12.40 -20.65
CA LEU A 87 1.28 -12.21 -20.27
C LEU A 87 1.56 -10.71 -20.15
N LEU A 88 2.14 -10.30 -19.03
CA LEU A 88 2.65 -8.94 -18.82
C LEU A 88 4.16 -8.95 -18.71
N SER A 89 4.80 -8.07 -19.44
CA SER A 89 6.23 -7.80 -19.41
C SER A 89 6.62 -6.87 -18.25
N ALA A 90 7.92 -6.75 -17.98
CA ALA A 90 8.45 -5.90 -16.92
C ALA A 90 8.06 -4.41 -17.00
N THR A 91 7.72 -3.91 -18.20
CA THR A 91 7.34 -2.50 -18.42
C THR A 91 5.86 -2.22 -18.15
N GLU A 92 5.05 -3.27 -17.95
CA GLU A 92 3.62 -3.16 -17.75
C GLU A 92 3.22 -3.09 -16.27
N ASN A 93 1.94 -2.79 -16.02
CA ASN A 93 1.37 -2.69 -14.69
C ASN A 93 0.34 -3.79 -14.43
N LEU A 94 0.42 -4.38 -13.25
CA LEU A 94 -0.57 -5.31 -12.71
C LEU A 94 -1.71 -4.55 -12.03
N THR A 95 -2.92 -4.74 -12.55
CA THR A 95 -4.17 -4.22 -11.99
C THR A 95 -5.02 -5.35 -11.41
N ALA A 96 -5.77 -5.06 -10.35
CA ALA A 96 -6.80 -5.95 -9.83
C ALA A 96 -7.91 -5.10 -9.19
N PRO A 97 -8.87 -4.60 -9.99
CA PRO A 97 -9.94 -3.72 -9.52
C PRO A 97 -10.73 -4.33 -8.36
N GLY A 98 -10.94 -3.54 -7.30
CA GLY A 98 -11.62 -3.97 -6.08
C GLY A 98 -10.78 -4.87 -5.17
N ILE A 99 -9.49 -5.05 -5.45
CA ILE A 99 -8.53 -5.79 -4.61
C ILE A 99 -7.31 -4.93 -4.31
N LEU A 100 -6.68 -4.40 -5.36
CA LEU A 100 -5.53 -3.50 -5.24
C LEU A 100 -6.01 -2.06 -5.40
N ARG A 101 -5.68 -1.19 -4.44
CA ARG A 101 -5.90 0.26 -4.54
C ARG A 101 -5.12 0.86 -5.70
N ASN A 102 -3.85 0.50 -5.82
CA ASN A 102 -2.94 1.02 -6.83
C ASN A 102 -2.44 -0.08 -7.76
N PRO A 103 -2.21 0.21 -9.06
CA PRO A 103 -1.47 -0.68 -9.94
C PRO A 103 -0.05 -0.95 -9.42
N ILE A 104 0.42 -2.18 -9.60
CA ILE A 104 1.77 -2.62 -9.23
C ILE A 104 2.58 -2.80 -10.53
N PRO A 105 3.67 -2.04 -10.75
CA PRO A 105 4.58 -2.31 -11.86
C PRO A 105 5.08 -3.74 -11.82
N VAL A 106 5.08 -4.46 -12.95
CA VAL A 106 5.58 -5.84 -13.00
C VAL A 106 7.04 -5.90 -12.53
N LEU A 107 7.85 -4.91 -12.90
CA LEU A 107 9.23 -4.77 -12.43
C LEU A 107 9.36 -4.80 -10.90
N ALA A 108 8.37 -4.32 -10.14
CA ALA A 108 8.41 -4.31 -8.67
C ALA A 108 8.37 -5.71 -8.05
N LEU A 109 8.05 -6.75 -8.81
CA LEU A 109 8.10 -8.14 -8.36
C LEU A 109 9.49 -8.78 -8.52
N PHE A 110 10.39 -8.11 -9.24
CA PHE A 110 11.74 -8.58 -9.55
C PHE A 110 12.83 -7.64 -8.98
N ASP A 111 12.57 -6.33 -8.98
CA ASP A 111 13.51 -5.31 -8.52
C ASP A 111 13.12 -4.75 -7.15
N ARG A 112 14.06 -4.83 -6.21
CA ARG A 112 13.87 -4.40 -4.82
C ARG A 112 13.59 -2.90 -4.71
N LYS A 113 14.24 -2.07 -5.52
CA LYS A 113 14.08 -0.61 -5.45
C LYS A 113 12.70 -0.20 -5.96
N ALA A 114 12.22 -0.81 -7.03
CA ALA A 114 10.86 -0.65 -7.54
C ALA A 114 9.82 -1.13 -6.51
N ALA A 115 10.05 -2.28 -5.86
CA ALA A 115 9.20 -2.76 -4.76
C ALA A 115 9.11 -1.74 -3.62
N HIS A 116 10.25 -1.22 -3.14
CA HIS A 116 10.28 -0.23 -2.06
C HIS A 116 9.53 1.06 -2.43
N ARG A 117 9.65 1.53 -3.67
CA ARG A 117 8.90 2.71 -4.14
C ARG A 117 7.38 2.49 -4.09
N VAL A 118 6.91 1.32 -4.54
CA VAL A 118 5.48 0.96 -4.48
C VAL A 118 5.00 0.87 -3.04
N THR A 119 5.78 0.23 -2.18
CA THR A 119 5.47 0.11 -0.74
C THR A 119 5.37 1.49 -0.08
N LEU A 120 6.36 2.36 -0.30
CA LEU A 120 6.35 3.72 0.25
C LEU A 120 5.11 4.50 -0.18
N ARG A 121 4.80 4.52 -1.49
CA ARG A 121 3.59 5.18 -2.00
C ARG A 121 2.32 4.66 -1.31
N ASN A 122 2.19 3.34 -1.16
CA ASN A 122 1.01 2.75 -0.52
C ASN A 122 0.90 3.12 0.96
N LEU A 123 2.03 3.20 1.68
CA LEU A 123 2.06 3.61 3.09
C LEU A 123 1.71 5.08 3.25
N LEU A 124 2.26 5.96 2.42
CA LEU A 124 1.95 7.39 2.42
C LEU A 124 0.45 7.63 2.19
N GLN A 125 -0.11 6.96 1.18
CA GLN A 125 -1.53 7.09 0.86
C GLN A 125 -2.47 6.48 1.90
N ARG A 126 -1.96 5.58 2.76
CA ARG A 126 -2.71 5.08 3.92
C ARG A 126 -2.75 6.13 5.03
N GLU A 127 -1.69 6.91 5.17
CA GLU A 127 -1.61 8.03 6.12
C GLU A 127 -2.30 9.32 5.63
N GLY A 128 -2.79 9.31 4.39
CA GLY A 128 -3.51 10.44 3.78
C GLY A 128 -2.65 11.32 2.88
N TYR A 129 -1.39 10.97 2.64
CA TYR A 129 -0.51 11.69 1.74
C TYR A 129 -0.51 11.09 0.34
N GLU A 130 -0.56 11.93 -0.69
CA GLU A 130 -0.48 11.46 -2.07
C GLU A 130 0.89 10.82 -2.38
N ASP A 131 1.95 11.50 -1.93
CA ASP A 131 3.35 11.15 -2.13
C ASP A 131 4.26 11.77 -1.06
N LEU A 132 5.57 11.70 -1.28
CA LEU A 132 6.57 12.24 -0.35
C LEU A 132 6.62 13.78 -0.40
N GLU A 133 6.33 14.40 -1.55
CA GLU A 133 6.32 15.86 -1.65
C GLU A 133 5.22 16.46 -0.79
N ALA A 134 4.04 15.82 -0.73
CA ALA A 134 2.97 16.22 0.16
C ALA A 134 3.41 16.26 1.63
N VAL A 135 4.18 15.25 2.08
CA VAL A 135 4.75 15.21 3.44
C VAL A 135 5.74 16.35 3.67
N LEU A 136 6.66 16.56 2.72
CA LEU A 136 7.68 17.61 2.82
C LEU A 136 7.04 19.01 2.85
N LEU A 137 6.01 19.23 2.05
CA LEU A 137 5.30 20.50 1.98
C LEU A 137 4.54 20.81 3.28
N GLU A 138 3.88 19.81 3.86
CA GLU A 138 3.24 19.94 5.18
C GLU A 138 4.26 20.25 6.27
N GLY A 139 5.39 19.52 6.28
CA GLY A 139 6.49 19.79 7.21
C GLY A 139 7.06 21.21 7.06
N ALA A 140 7.24 21.68 5.83
CA ALA A 140 7.71 23.03 5.57
C ALA A 140 6.70 24.10 6.04
N ARG A 141 5.39 23.87 5.90
CA ARG A 141 4.36 24.77 6.44
C ARG A 141 4.42 24.84 7.96
N ARG A 142 4.51 23.69 8.64
CA ARG A 142 4.64 23.62 10.10
C ARG A 142 5.89 24.36 10.59
N GLY A 143 7.03 24.09 9.96
CA GLY A 143 8.29 24.76 10.31
C GLY A 143 8.25 26.27 10.09
N ARG A 144 7.51 26.76 9.09
CA ARG A 144 7.28 28.21 8.92
C ARG A 144 6.40 28.79 10.03
N ALA A 145 5.36 28.09 10.45
CA ALA A 145 4.51 28.55 11.55
C ALA A 145 5.30 28.63 12.87
N GLU A 146 6.07 27.58 13.20
CA GLU A 146 6.96 27.54 14.36
C GLU A 146 8.01 28.66 14.29
N GLY A 147 8.69 28.80 13.15
CA GLY A 147 9.70 29.83 12.94
C GLY A 147 9.14 31.25 12.97
N GLY A 148 7.92 31.46 12.50
CA GLY A 148 7.23 32.76 12.53
C GLY A 148 6.90 33.20 13.96
N LEU A 149 6.41 32.27 14.81
CA LEU A 149 6.20 32.53 16.23
C LEU A 149 7.51 32.87 16.94
N ALA A 150 8.56 32.07 16.71
CA ALA A 150 9.88 32.30 17.29
C ALA A 150 10.48 33.64 16.87
N ALA A 151 10.37 34.02 15.59
CA ALA A 151 10.84 35.31 15.08
C ALA A 151 10.10 36.52 15.70
N ARG A 152 8.86 36.32 16.13
CA ARG A 152 8.05 37.31 16.86
C ARG A 152 8.30 37.30 18.37
N GLY A 153 9.16 36.40 18.87
CA GLY A 153 9.40 36.22 20.30
C GLY A 153 8.20 35.61 21.04
N LEU A 154 7.26 34.98 20.31
CA LEU A 154 6.12 34.31 20.91
C LEU A 154 6.56 32.91 21.40
N PRO A 155 6.31 32.55 22.66
CA PRO A 155 6.75 31.27 23.20
C PRO A 155 6.02 30.12 22.49
N VAL A 156 6.80 29.15 22.03
CA VAL A 156 6.30 27.87 21.50
C VAL A 156 6.50 26.84 22.59
N ASP A 157 5.51 26.70 23.47
CA ASP A 157 5.50 25.65 24.48
C ASP A 157 5.09 24.29 23.87
N ALA A 158 5.13 23.25 24.70
CA ALA A 158 4.83 21.89 24.26
C ALA A 158 3.39 21.73 23.74
N GLU A 159 2.44 22.51 24.26
CA GLU A 159 1.05 22.48 23.81
C GLU A 159 0.91 23.14 22.43
N THR A 160 1.55 24.29 22.24
CA THR A 160 1.60 25.01 20.97
C THR A 160 2.28 24.19 19.88
N ASP A 161 3.45 23.59 20.18
CA ASP A 161 4.15 22.68 19.27
C ASP A 161 3.28 21.48 18.90
N ALA A 162 2.64 20.83 19.89
CA ALA A 162 1.74 19.72 19.63
C ALA A 162 0.56 20.13 18.73
N ARG A 163 -0.01 21.32 18.93
CA ARG A 163 -1.12 21.84 18.12
C ARG A 163 -0.71 22.07 16.67
N ILE A 164 0.48 22.64 16.42
CA ILE A 164 1.02 22.83 15.06
C ILE A 164 1.30 21.47 14.41
N ARG A 165 1.93 20.55 15.14
CA ARG A 165 2.28 19.21 14.64
C ARG A 165 1.07 18.33 14.34
N GLN A 166 -0.03 18.51 15.05
CA GLN A 166 -1.27 17.74 14.84
C GLN A 166 -2.15 18.34 13.74
N CYS A 167 -1.95 19.61 13.37
CA CYS A 167 -2.71 20.25 12.31
C CYS A 167 -2.35 19.69 10.93
N ARG A 168 -3.31 19.05 10.26
CA ARG A 168 -3.19 18.54 8.89
C ARG A 168 -3.86 19.43 7.85
N ASP A 169 -4.55 20.48 8.27
CA ASP A 169 -5.18 21.44 7.37
C ASP A 169 -4.17 22.50 6.94
N ALA A 170 -3.84 22.50 5.65
CA ALA A 170 -2.89 23.44 5.06
C ALA A 170 -3.40 24.90 5.14
N GLY A 171 -4.70 25.13 4.92
CA GLY A 171 -5.29 26.46 5.01
C GLY A 171 -5.29 26.98 6.44
N GLN A 172 -5.48 26.10 7.42
CA GLN A 172 -5.36 26.46 8.83
C GLN A 172 -3.92 26.82 9.22
N LEU A 173 -2.91 26.06 8.78
CA LEU A 173 -1.51 26.39 9.00
C LEU A 173 -1.13 27.74 8.35
N ASP A 174 -1.56 27.97 7.12
CA ASP A 174 -1.30 29.22 6.41
C ASP A 174 -2.01 30.41 7.09
N ALA A 175 -3.22 30.21 7.62
CA ALA A 175 -3.95 31.22 8.39
C ALA A 175 -3.29 31.52 9.75
N TRP A 176 -2.74 30.53 10.43
CA TRP A 176 -1.95 30.73 11.65
C TRP A 176 -0.67 31.50 11.37
N LEU A 177 0.04 31.16 10.29
CA LEU A 177 1.23 31.88 9.87
C LEU A 177 0.93 33.37 9.60
N ALA A 178 -0.16 33.66 8.89
CA ALA A 178 -0.58 35.03 8.63
C ALA A 178 -0.91 35.81 9.92
N ARG A 179 -1.56 35.15 10.90
CA ARG A 179 -1.89 35.76 12.19
C ARG A 179 -0.67 35.96 13.08
N ALA A 180 0.28 35.04 13.07
CA ALA A 180 1.52 35.17 13.83
C ALA A 180 2.28 36.46 13.50
N ALA A 181 2.19 36.94 12.26
CA ALA A 181 2.82 38.19 11.84
C ALA A 181 2.35 39.44 12.61
N VAL A 182 1.11 39.42 13.11
CA VAL A 182 0.48 40.58 13.78
C VAL A 182 0.06 40.31 15.23
N ALA A 183 0.06 39.05 15.66
CA ALA A 183 -0.37 38.68 17.00
C ALA A 183 0.67 39.02 18.08
N ASP A 184 0.18 39.36 19.27
CA ASP A 184 0.99 39.63 20.47
C ASP A 184 1.02 38.45 21.45
N SER A 185 0.33 37.36 21.14
CA SER A 185 0.27 36.15 21.96
C SER A 185 -0.02 34.90 21.12
N PRO A 186 0.46 33.70 21.53
CA PRO A 186 0.12 32.43 20.87
C PRO A 186 -1.38 32.17 20.78
N GLU A 187 -2.17 32.51 21.81
CA GLU A 187 -3.62 32.28 21.84
C GLU A 187 -4.35 33.06 20.74
N ALA A 188 -3.88 34.27 20.42
CA ALA A 188 -4.42 35.06 19.32
C ALA A 188 -4.12 34.43 17.95
N VAL A 189 -2.99 33.73 17.81
CA VAL A 189 -2.62 33.01 16.59
C VAL A 189 -3.55 31.84 16.33
N PHE A 190 -3.95 31.10 17.38
CA PHE A 190 -4.71 29.85 17.22
C PHE A 190 -6.24 29.97 17.38
N ARG A 191 -6.80 31.18 17.55
CA ARG A 191 -8.26 31.39 17.61
C ARG A 191 -8.95 30.95 16.31
N THR A 192 -9.85 29.97 16.36
CA THR A 192 -10.62 29.55 15.17
C THR A 192 -11.46 30.68 14.60
#